data_AF-A0A1A8JUK4-F1
#
_entry.id   AF-A0A1A8JUK4-F1
#
_cell.length_a   1.000
_cell.length_b   1.000
_cell.length_c   1.000
_cell.angle_alpha   90.00
_cell.angle_beta   90.00
_cell.angle_gamma   90.00
#
_symmetry.space_group_name_H-M   'P 1'
#
loop_
_entity.id
_entity.type
_entity.pdbx_description
1 polymer ?
#
loop_
_entity_poly.entity_id
_entity_poly.type
_entity_poly.pdbx_seq_one_letter_code
_entity_poly.pdbx_strand_id
1 'polypeptide(L)'
;MRTLFLFFCLFLITCGANRSWATGNVTVDSSTVTNRTADRSRYINIGDGSSQEFEFPENTDGVIVISSHYQSSANSRKGRQSWKETVKVRSLDPDVLSILNVTDSGHAGPVKSFIIRIHSGLPGMAQLQIQLLHLDQDSMPVLIEERTDYSIRVAPGEDPATRLIQSGGLSHFTENPVLFALLPLIFINKCAFGCKVEVEVLRGLVRSPVPLLLGVVGQFLVMPLYAYCVSWLTSLPKALSLGLVITCSAPGGGGGYLYSLLLGGDVTLAISMTLVSTVVATAAMPLSSALYGWLLGVHAALHVPFVKILGTLLFIAIPISLGMLIKLRLPALTRVLLVLIRPFSFVLMVGGIFMAYQMGASILANVKPQIVAIGVTVPLLGLVVGAVLAKMAGLAPLQRKTVSIEVGVQNSLLALAVMQLSFQRVEADFASQAPFLVALSSTSEMLLIVLGYFVHQKIVWLCCPQE
;
A
#
# COMPACT_ATOMS: atom_id res chain seq x y z
N MET A 1 -12.50 31.24 20.41
CA MET A 1 -12.61 30.65 19.05
C MET A 1 -12.11 31.59 17.95
N ARG A 2 -12.48 32.89 17.94
CA ARG A 2 -12.00 33.87 16.94
C ARG A 2 -10.50 34.20 17.04
N THR A 3 -9.92 34.22 18.25
CA THR A 3 -8.54 34.67 18.48
C THR A 3 -7.47 33.65 18.06
N LEU A 4 -7.75 32.34 18.18
CA LEU A 4 -6.85 31.28 17.69
C LEU A 4 -6.86 31.16 16.16
N PHE A 5 -7.99 31.48 15.52
CA PHE A 5 -8.13 31.44 14.06
C PHE A 5 -7.35 32.58 13.39
N LEU A 6 -7.32 33.77 14.02
CA LEU A 6 -6.55 34.92 13.54
C LEU A 6 -5.03 34.73 13.67
N PHE A 7 -4.55 34.06 14.72
CA PHE A 7 -3.12 33.80 14.90
C PHE A 7 -2.59 32.80 13.86
N PHE A 8 -3.43 31.86 13.41
CA PHE A 8 -3.07 30.89 12.37
C PHE A 8 -3.12 31.50 10.96
N CYS A 9 -4.06 32.41 10.69
CA CYS A 9 -4.09 33.15 9.43
C CYS A 9 -2.89 34.10 9.26
N LEU A 10 -2.38 34.69 10.35
CA LEU A 10 -1.17 35.54 10.26
C LEU A 10 0.11 34.74 9.96
N PHE A 11 0.19 33.49 10.44
CA PHE A 11 1.34 32.62 10.20
C PHE A 11 1.37 32.05 8.76
N LEU A 12 0.20 31.92 8.12
CA LEU A 12 0.06 31.49 6.73
C LEU A 12 0.50 32.55 5.70
N ILE A 13 0.50 33.83 6.07
CA ILE A 13 0.83 34.93 5.14
C ILE A 13 2.34 35.21 5.10
N THR A 14 3.09 34.93 6.18
CA THR A 14 4.52 35.22 6.25
C THR A 14 5.44 34.15 5.66
N CYS A 15 4.93 32.96 5.32
CA CYS A 15 5.73 31.89 4.69
C CYS A 15 5.55 31.80 3.15
N GLY A 16 4.73 32.67 2.57
CA GLY A 16 4.45 32.72 1.13
C GLY A 16 5.32 33.71 0.36
N ALA A 17 6.65 33.67 0.53
CA ALA A 17 7.54 34.55 -0.22
C ALA A 17 8.90 33.90 -0.50
N ASN A 18 8.92 32.91 -1.40
CA ASN A 18 10.03 32.71 -2.33
C ASN A 18 9.61 31.74 -3.45
N ARG A 19 9.14 32.31 -4.57
CA ARG A 19 9.05 31.61 -5.86
C ARG A 19 10.05 32.26 -6.80
N SER A 20 11.26 31.71 -6.89
CA SER A 20 12.12 31.92 -8.05
C SER A 20 11.66 30.96 -9.15
N TRP A 21 11.20 31.53 -10.26
CA TRP A 21 10.93 30.80 -11.49
C TRP A 21 12.27 30.40 -12.11
N ALA A 22 12.53 29.10 -12.20
CA ALA A 22 13.53 28.56 -13.11
C ALA A 22 12.78 28.01 -14.34
N THR A 23 12.70 28.83 -15.38
CA THR A 23 12.29 28.44 -16.72
C THR A 23 13.35 27.53 -17.32
N GLY A 24 13.14 26.22 -17.21
CA GLY A 24 13.84 25.22 -18.03
C GLY A 24 12.97 24.85 -19.22
N ASN A 25 13.27 25.39 -20.40
CA ASN A 25 12.70 24.96 -21.66
C ASN A 25 13.07 23.48 -21.89
N VAL A 26 12.12 22.57 -21.72
CA VAL A 26 12.20 21.23 -22.31
C VAL A 26 11.45 21.31 -23.63
N THR A 27 12.22 21.50 -24.69
CA THR A 27 11.78 21.35 -26.08
C THR A 27 11.26 19.93 -26.27
N VAL A 28 9.98 19.82 -26.59
CA VAL A 28 9.33 18.61 -27.08
C VAL A 28 9.80 18.39 -28.52
N ASP A 29 10.82 17.56 -28.72
CA ASP A 29 11.11 17.01 -30.04
C ASP A 29 10.11 15.90 -30.33
N SER A 30 9.03 16.30 -30.99
CA SER A 30 8.12 15.42 -31.71
C SER A 30 8.75 15.04 -33.05
N SER A 31 9.65 14.05 -33.05
CA SER A 31 10.06 13.39 -34.31
C SER A 31 10.75 12.07 -34.05
N THR A 32 9.98 10.98 -33.97
CA THR A 32 10.19 9.76 -34.78
C THR A 32 9.08 8.75 -34.49
N VAL A 33 7.98 8.89 -35.22
CA VAL A 33 7.23 7.71 -35.67
C VAL A 33 8.10 7.08 -36.74
N THR A 34 8.88 6.05 -36.40
CA THR A 34 9.44 5.09 -37.36
C THR A 34 9.92 3.83 -36.64
N ASN A 35 9.70 2.68 -37.29
CA ASN A 35 10.21 1.34 -36.99
C ASN A 35 9.47 0.50 -35.94
N ARG A 36 8.18 0.27 -36.21
CA ARG A 36 7.60 -1.07 -36.00
C ARG A 36 8.21 -2.08 -37.00
N THR A 37 9.48 -2.42 -36.83
CA THR A 37 10.17 -3.54 -37.52
C THR A 37 11.51 -3.84 -36.82
N ALA A 38 11.45 -4.46 -35.64
CA ALA A 38 12.55 -5.21 -35.02
C ALA A 38 11.83 -6.25 -34.13
N ASP A 39 12.08 -7.55 -34.13
CA ASP A 39 13.17 -8.34 -34.67
C ASP A 39 12.66 -9.79 -34.79
N ARG A 40 12.38 -10.27 -36.02
CA ARG A 40 12.01 -11.68 -36.25
C ARG A 40 13.23 -12.56 -36.56
N SER A 41 14.44 -12.02 -36.43
CA SER A 41 15.71 -12.65 -36.81
C SER A 41 16.56 -13.13 -35.64
N ARG A 42 16.20 -12.80 -34.40
CA ARG A 42 16.94 -13.21 -33.20
C ARG A 42 16.37 -14.49 -32.60
N TYR A 43 17.25 -15.41 -32.24
CA TYR A 43 16.92 -16.69 -31.65
C TYR A 43 16.93 -16.66 -30.12
N ILE A 44 17.66 -15.71 -29.48
CA ILE A 44 17.83 -15.63 -28.01
C ILE A 44 16.99 -14.51 -27.39
N ASN A 45 16.15 -14.85 -26.40
CA ASN A 45 15.38 -13.89 -25.60
C ASN A 45 15.40 -14.21 -24.10
N ILE A 46 15.53 -13.18 -23.25
CA ILE A 46 15.23 -13.25 -21.81
C ILE A 46 13.76 -12.84 -21.60
N GLY A 47 13.00 -13.63 -20.84
CA GLY A 47 11.59 -13.36 -20.56
C GLY A 47 10.71 -13.45 -21.83
N ASP A 48 9.84 -12.46 -22.02
CA ASP A 48 9.00 -12.30 -23.23
C ASP A 48 9.68 -11.46 -24.33
N GLY A 49 10.92 -11.02 -24.11
CA GLY A 49 11.69 -10.19 -25.05
C GLY A 49 11.32 -8.70 -25.04
N SER A 50 10.43 -8.22 -24.15
CA SER A 50 10.04 -6.80 -24.09
C SER A 50 11.10 -5.90 -23.46
N SER A 51 12.03 -6.49 -22.71
CA SER A 51 12.97 -5.77 -21.83
C SER A 51 14.40 -6.24 -22.06
N GLN A 52 15.31 -5.27 -22.15
CA GLN A 52 16.75 -5.50 -22.29
C GLN A 52 17.52 -5.17 -21.00
N GLU A 53 16.87 -4.47 -20.07
CA GLU A 53 17.42 -4.13 -18.76
C GLU A 53 16.64 -4.88 -17.66
N PHE A 54 17.37 -5.52 -16.74
CA PHE A 54 16.80 -6.26 -15.62
C PHE A 54 17.41 -5.79 -14.30
N GLU A 55 16.68 -5.83 -13.20
CA GLU A 55 17.15 -5.32 -11.91
C GLU A 55 17.27 -6.44 -10.86
N PHE A 56 18.40 -6.49 -10.16
CA PHE A 56 18.68 -7.45 -9.08
C PHE A 56 19.14 -6.72 -7.81
N PRO A 57 18.75 -7.17 -6.60
CA PRO A 57 19.27 -6.60 -5.36
C PRO A 57 20.72 -7.04 -5.11
N GLU A 58 21.54 -6.19 -4.50
CA GLU A 58 22.92 -6.48 -4.08
C GLU A 58 23.03 -7.73 -3.18
N ASN A 59 24.12 -8.50 -3.31
CA ASN A 59 24.42 -9.69 -2.51
C ASN A 59 23.30 -10.75 -2.49
N THR A 60 22.64 -10.99 -3.62
CA THR A 60 21.58 -12.00 -3.73
C THR A 60 21.85 -13.03 -4.83
N ASP A 61 21.38 -14.24 -4.59
CA ASP A 61 21.36 -15.29 -5.60
C ASP A 61 20.08 -15.16 -6.44
N GLY A 62 20.27 -15.11 -7.76
CA GLY A 62 19.21 -14.92 -8.73
C GLY A 62 19.19 -16.02 -9.79
N VAL A 63 18.08 -16.10 -10.50
CA VAL A 63 17.93 -17.00 -11.65
C VAL A 63 17.40 -16.21 -12.84
N ILE A 64 18.09 -16.35 -13.98
CA ILE A 64 17.66 -15.80 -15.27
C ILE A 64 17.33 -16.96 -16.20
N VAL A 65 16.18 -16.87 -16.85
CA VAL A 65 15.75 -17.86 -17.85
C VAL A 65 15.93 -17.26 -19.24
N ILE A 66 16.76 -17.91 -20.04
CA ILE A 66 16.94 -17.60 -21.46
C ILE A 66 16.15 -18.60 -22.29
N SER A 67 15.34 -18.11 -23.21
CA SER A 67 14.65 -18.90 -24.22
C SER A 67 15.38 -18.82 -25.55
N SER A 68 15.51 -19.97 -26.23
CA SER A 68 16.01 -20.07 -27.60
C SER A 68 14.93 -20.62 -28.53
N HIS A 69 14.62 -19.86 -29.58
CA HIS A 69 13.70 -20.23 -30.66
C HIS A 69 14.41 -20.82 -31.88
N TYR A 70 15.68 -21.21 -31.74
CA TYR A 70 16.42 -21.82 -32.83
C TYR A 70 15.87 -23.22 -33.13
N GLN A 71 15.20 -23.36 -34.28
CA GLN A 71 14.80 -24.67 -34.81
C GLN A 71 15.97 -25.24 -35.62
N SER A 72 16.67 -26.20 -35.04
CA SER A 72 17.56 -27.05 -35.83
C SER A 72 16.72 -27.82 -36.86
N SER A 73 16.97 -27.60 -38.15
CA SER A 73 16.28 -28.29 -39.25
C SER A 73 16.57 -29.78 -39.18
N ALA A 74 15.75 -30.52 -38.44
CA ALA A 74 15.77 -31.97 -38.37
C ALA A 74 15.14 -32.56 -39.64
N ASN A 75 15.85 -32.44 -40.77
CA ASN A 75 15.55 -33.28 -41.92
C ASN A 75 16.14 -34.68 -41.63
N SER A 76 15.37 -35.47 -40.89
CA SER A 76 15.69 -36.84 -40.48
C SER A 76 15.88 -37.74 -41.69
N ARG A 77 17.14 -37.90 -42.13
CA ARG A 77 17.60 -39.14 -42.75
C ARG A 77 18.23 -39.99 -41.65
N LYS A 78 17.61 -41.16 -41.42
CA LYS A 78 18.00 -42.23 -40.50
C LYS A 78 19.51 -42.25 -40.19
N GLY A 79 19.84 -42.07 -38.91
CA GLY A 79 21.04 -42.68 -38.32
C GLY A 79 22.25 -41.78 -38.05
N ARG A 80 22.10 -40.50 -37.66
CA ARG A 80 23.24 -39.70 -37.17
C ARG A 80 22.91 -38.87 -35.93
N GLN A 81 23.91 -38.74 -35.07
CA GLN A 81 23.87 -38.45 -33.64
C GLN A 81 23.25 -37.09 -33.27
N SER A 82 22.68 -37.04 -32.05
CA SER A 82 21.98 -35.89 -31.46
C SER A 82 22.87 -34.65 -31.34
N TRP A 83 22.60 -33.61 -32.13
CA TRP A 83 23.22 -32.29 -32.01
C TRP A 83 22.82 -31.60 -30.69
N LYS A 84 23.77 -30.96 -30.01
CA LYS A 84 23.52 -30.30 -28.71
C LYS A 84 23.76 -28.80 -28.79
N GLU A 85 22.70 -28.03 -28.54
CA GLU A 85 22.78 -26.58 -28.35
C GLU A 85 23.31 -26.29 -26.94
N THR A 86 24.21 -25.32 -26.83
CA THR A 86 24.73 -24.85 -25.55
C THR A 86 24.75 -23.34 -25.52
N VAL A 87 24.32 -22.75 -24.41
CA VAL A 87 24.42 -21.30 -24.20
C VAL A 87 25.56 -21.01 -23.24
N LYS A 88 26.43 -20.09 -23.62
CA LYS A 88 27.50 -19.57 -22.78
C LYS A 88 27.16 -18.12 -22.41
N VAL A 89 27.11 -17.84 -21.11
CA VAL A 89 26.83 -16.50 -20.61
C VAL A 89 28.00 -16.01 -19.78
N ARG A 90 28.41 -14.76 -20.04
CA ARG A 90 29.44 -14.05 -19.30
C ARG A 90 28.90 -12.70 -18.88
N SER A 91 29.24 -12.30 -17.66
CA SER A 91 29.12 -10.92 -17.23
C SER A 91 30.40 -10.18 -17.60
N LEU A 92 30.27 -8.98 -18.17
CA LEU A 92 31.42 -8.11 -18.45
C LEU A 92 31.97 -7.45 -17.17
N ASP A 93 31.15 -7.37 -16.12
CA ASP A 93 31.49 -6.79 -14.82
C ASP A 93 31.25 -7.83 -13.70
N PRO A 94 32.23 -8.72 -13.42
CA PRO A 94 32.06 -9.82 -12.48
C PRO A 94 31.93 -9.37 -11.02
N ASP A 95 32.45 -8.19 -10.67
CA ASP A 95 32.33 -7.59 -9.34
C ASP A 95 30.90 -7.10 -9.04
N VAL A 96 30.15 -6.77 -10.09
CA VAL A 96 28.75 -6.36 -10.02
C VAL A 96 27.84 -7.58 -10.16
N LEU A 97 28.12 -8.47 -11.10
CA LEU A 97 27.31 -9.67 -11.32
C LEU A 97 28.18 -10.85 -11.74
N SER A 98 28.13 -11.93 -10.97
CA SER A 98 28.83 -13.18 -11.27
C SER A 98 27.88 -14.26 -11.79
N ILE A 99 28.32 -15.00 -12.83
CA ILE A 99 27.57 -16.12 -13.39
C ILE A 99 28.06 -17.40 -12.70
N LEU A 100 27.18 -18.04 -11.93
CA LEU A 100 27.53 -19.25 -11.16
C LEU A 100 27.48 -20.50 -12.03
N ASN A 101 26.35 -20.73 -12.71
CA ASN A 101 26.20 -21.86 -13.62
C ASN A 101 25.13 -21.60 -14.69
N VAL A 102 25.22 -22.37 -15.77
CA VAL A 102 24.21 -22.42 -16.84
C VAL A 102 23.75 -23.87 -16.96
N THR A 103 22.46 -24.10 -16.80
CA THR A 103 21.84 -25.43 -16.85
C THR A 103 20.79 -25.48 -17.95
N ASP A 104 20.79 -26.56 -18.73
CA ASP A 104 19.75 -26.84 -19.72
C ASP A 104 18.52 -27.39 -18.96
N SER A 105 17.37 -26.74 -19.12
CA SER A 105 16.14 -27.11 -18.41
C SER A 105 15.34 -28.23 -19.08
N GLY A 106 15.86 -28.82 -20.17
CA GLY A 106 15.23 -29.95 -20.86
C GLY A 106 14.08 -29.53 -21.79
N HIS A 107 13.70 -30.43 -22.70
CA HIS A 107 12.71 -30.16 -23.75
C HIS A 107 11.27 -30.16 -23.21
N ALA A 108 10.68 -28.98 -23.02
CA ALA A 108 9.25 -28.81 -22.82
C ALA A 108 8.66 -27.89 -23.91
N GLY A 109 8.59 -28.39 -25.15
CA GLY A 109 7.95 -27.68 -26.28
C GLY A 109 8.91 -27.27 -27.42
N PRO A 110 8.46 -26.44 -28.38
CA PRO A 110 9.25 -26.00 -29.55
C PRO A 110 10.33 -24.96 -29.23
N VAL A 111 10.54 -24.62 -27.95
CA VAL A 111 11.46 -23.60 -27.45
C VAL A 111 12.32 -24.25 -26.37
N LYS A 112 13.66 -24.11 -26.46
CA LYS A 112 14.55 -24.59 -25.39
C LYS A 112 14.83 -23.47 -24.40
N SER A 113 14.82 -23.81 -23.12
CA SER A 113 15.11 -22.87 -22.04
C SER A 113 16.41 -23.23 -21.30
N PHE A 114 17.22 -22.22 -21.03
CA PHE A 114 18.45 -22.31 -20.25
C PHE A 114 18.29 -21.50 -18.97
N ILE A 115 18.60 -22.12 -17.83
CA ILE A 115 18.53 -21.52 -16.52
C ILE A 115 19.94 -21.11 -16.10
N ILE A 116 20.12 -19.83 -15.86
CA ILE A 116 21.39 -19.23 -15.44
C ILE A 116 21.25 -18.85 -13.98
N ARG A 117 22.09 -19.44 -13.12
CA ARG A 117 22.24 -18.95 -11.76
C ARG A 117 23.26 -17.83 -11.74
N ILE A 118 22.89 -16.74 -11.11
CA ILE A 118 23.71 -15.55 -10.97
C ILE A 118 23.82 -15.18 -9.50
N HIS A 119 24.90 -14.51 -9.14
CA HIS A 119 25.07 -13.90 -7.84
C HIS A 119 25.43 -12.42 -8.04
N SER A 120 24.62 -11.53 -7.51
CA SER A 120 24.86 -10.08 -7.55
C SER A 120 25.86 -9.69 -6.46
N GLY A 121 26.92 -9.00 -6.87
CA GLY A 121 27.90 -8.39 -5.98
C GLY A 121 27.56 -6.93 -5.74
N LEU A 122 28.48 -6.02 -6.07
CA LEU A 122 28.39 -4.58 -5.82
C LEU A 122 27.29 -3.88 -6.64
N PRO A 123 26.75 -2.73 -6.17
CA PRO A 123 25.76 -1.96 -6.92
C PRO A 123 26.39 -1.35 -8.18
N GLY A 124 25.71 -1.52 -9.31
CA GLY A 124 26.24 -1.13 -10.61
C GLY A 124 25.42 -1.64 -11.77
N MET A 125 25.85 -1.36 -13.00
CA MET A 125 25.31 -1.97 -14.20
C MET A 125 26.31 -3.00 -14.70
N ALA A 126 25.87 -4.24 -14.89
CA ALA A 126 26.66 -5.31 -15.50
C ALA A 126 26.06 -5.66 -16.86
N GLN A 127 26.83 -5.53 -17.92
CA GLN A 127 26.41 -6.01 -19.24
C GLN A 127 26.62 -7.52 -19.36
N LEU A 128 25.65 -8.19 -19.98
CA LEU A 128 25.72 -9.62 -20.26
C LEU A 128 26.14 -9.88 -21.70
N GLN A 129 27.11 -10.77 -21.87
CA GLN A 129 27.47 -11.38 -23.14
C GLN A 129 26.90 -12.79 -23.18
N ILE A 130 25.91 -13.00 -24.05
CA ILE A 130 25.21 -14.28 -24.23
C ILE A 130 25.54 -14.83 -25.61
N GLN A 131 26.12 -16.02 -25.66
CA GLN A 131 26.50 -16.71 -26.90
C GLN A 131 25.72 -18.03 -27.01
N LEU A 132 24.96 -18.20 -28.08
CA LEU A 132 24.35 -19.46 -28.45
C LEU A 132 25.30 -20.23 -29.36
N LEU A 133 25.73 -21.41 -28.93
CA LEU A 133 26.70 -22.24 -29.63
C LEU A 133 26.08 -23.57 -30.05
N HIS A 134 26.54 -24.05 -31.21
CA HIS A 134 26.29 -25.38 -31.72
C HIS A 134 27.49 -26.28 -31.43
N LEU A 135 27.30 -27.40 -30.75
CA LEU A 135 28.33 -28.43 -30.58
C LEU A 135 28.07 -29.60 -31.52
N ASP A 136 29.03 -29.88 -32.40
CA ASP A 136 29.13 -31.15 -33.13
C ASP A 136 30.15 -32.06 -32.42
N GLN A 137 29.94 -33.37 -32.51
CA GLN A 137 30.54 -34.36 -31.59
C GLN A 137 32.07 -34.44 -31.67
N ASP A 138 32.70 -33.86 -32.69
CA ASP A 138 34.17 -33.79 -32.91
C ASP A 138 34.67 -32.42 -33.46
N SER A 139 33.89 -31.32 -33.36
CA SER A 139 34.26 -30.01 -33.95
C SER A 139 34.30 -28.86 -32.95
N MET A 140 35.04 -27.79 -33.30
CA MET A 140 35.01 -26.52 -32.58
C MET A 140 33.57 -25.97 -32.50
N PRO A 141 33.14 -25.41 -31.37
CA PRO A 141 31.79 -24.89 -31.22
C PRO A 141 31.54 -23.74 -32.20
N VAL A 142 30.46 -23.83 -32.97
CA VAL A 142 30.08 -22.80 -33.94
C VAL A 142 29.14 -21.81 -33.26
N LEU A 143 29.50 -20.52 -33.27
CA LEU A 143 28.67 -19.45 -32.73
C LEU A 143 27.49 -19.20 -33.69
N ILE A 144 26.27 -19.37 -33.18
CA ILE A 144 25.02 -19.11 -33.93
C ILE A 144 24.62 -17.64 -33.77
N GLU A 145 24.60 -17.17 -32.53
CA GLU A 145 24.17 -15.81 -32.20
C GLU A 145 24.90 -15.33 -30.94
N GLU A 146 25.29 -14.06 -30.95
CA GLU A 146 25.87 -13.37 -29.79
C GLU A 146 25.05 -12.11 -29.48
N ARG A 147 24.72 -11.92 -28.21
CA ARG A 147 23.98 -10.77 -27.71
C ARG A 147 24.69 -10.11 -26.54
N THR A 148 24.88 -8.80 -26.66
CA THR A 148 25.53 -7.94 -25.65
C THR A 148 24.65 -6.76 -25.24
N ASP A 149 23.42 -6.71 -25.75
CA ASP A 149 22.47 -5.64 -25.51
C ASP A 149 21.64 -5.84 -24.23
N TYR A 150 21.89 -6.94 -23.50
CA TYR A 150 21.29 -7.19 -22.20
C TYR A 150 22.14 -6.61 -21.08
N SER A 151 21.51 -5.90 -20.16
CA SER A 151 22.18 -5.36 -18.98
C SER A 151 21.40 -5.64 -17.70
N ILE A 152 22.14 -5.84 -16.62
CA ILE A 152 21.60 -6.07 -15.29
C ILE A 152 22.03 -4.94 -14.37
N ARG A 153 21.04 -4.24 -13.84
CA ARG A 153 21.23 -3.25 -12.78
C ARG A 153 21.24 -3.97 -11.44
N VAL A 154 22.38 -3.99 -10.77
CA VAL A 154 22.43 -4.37 -9.36
C VAL A 154 22.14 -3.13 -8.52
N ALA A 155 20.96 -3.12 -7.92
CA ALA A 155 20.55 -2.06 -7.02
C ALA A 155 21.10 -2.33 -5.63
N PRO A 156 21.62 -1.31 -4.92
CA PRO A 156 22.15 -1.46 -3.58
C PRO A 156 21.11 -2.11 -2.67
N GLY A 157 21.55 -3.07 -1.87
CA GLY A 157 20.68 -3.83 -0.98
C GLY A 157 20.13 -2.91 0.09
N GLU A 158 18.94 -2.35 -0.11
CA GLU A 158 18.24 -1.71 0.99
C GLU A 158 17.80 -2.81 1.95
N ASP A 159 18.47 -2.89 3.11
CA ASP A 159 18.02 -3.68 4.26
C ASP A 159 16.50 -3.53 4.41
N PRO A 160 15.73 -4.56 4.79
CA PRO A 160 14.32 -4.38 5.09
C PRO A 160 14.10 -3.32 6.18
N ALA A 161 15.06 -3.12 7.09
CA ALA A 161 15.10 -2.02 8.05
C ALA A 161 15.32 -0.64 7.41
N THR A 162 16.11 -0.57 6.34
CA THR A 162 16.35 0.64 5.58
C THR A 162 15.19 0.92 4.60
N ARG A 163 14.55 -0.10 3.99
CA ARG A 163 13.25 0.04 3.31
C ARG A 163 12.13 0.49 4.25
N LEU A 164 12.18 0.14 5.55
CA LEU A 164 11.25 0.65 6.56
C LEU A 164 11.41 2.15 6.82
N ILE A 165 12.59 2.72 6.53
CA ILE A 165 12.96 4.13 6.68
C ILE A 165 12.89 4.87 5.32
N GLN A 166 13.14 4.16 4.22
CA GLN A 166 13.41 4.65 2.86
C GLN A 166 12.43 4.08 1.82
N SER A 167 11.32 3.48 2.23
CA SER A 167 10.14 3.33 1.38
C SER A 167 9.81 4.72 0.85
N GLY A 168 10.00 4.96 -0.45
CA GLY A 168 10.03 6.28 -1.08
C GLY A 168 8.76 7.12 -0.89
N GLY A 169 7.66 6.49 -0.48
CA GLY A 169 6.46 7.20 -0.02
C GLY A 169 6.56 7.81 1.38
N LEU A 170 7.48 7.38 2.25
CA LEU A 170 7.65 7.80 3.67
C LEU A 170 8.92 8.62 3.95
N SER A 171 9.93 8.61 3.06
CA SER A 171 11.07 9.53 3.18
C SER A 171 10.59 10.99 3.06
N HIS A 172 9.61 11.25 2.18
CA HIS A 172 8.89 12.52 2.12
C HIS A 172 8.04 12.82 3.37
N PHE A 173 7.57 11.81 4.11
CA PHE A 173 6.87 12.01 5.41
C PHE A 173 7.85 12.47 6.49
N THR A 174 9.10 12.03 6.44
CA THR A 174 10.07 12.23 7.53
C THR A 174 10.79 13.57 7.41
N GLU A 175 10.95 14.14 6.22
CA GLU A 175 11.63 15.44 6.04
C GLU A 175 10.73 16.66 6.27
N ASN A 176 9.41 16.47 6.44
CA ASN A 176 8.50 17.60 6.60
C ASN A 176 8.39 18.05 8.08
N PRO A 177 8.83 19.27 8.45
CA PRO A 177 8.81 19.74 9.83
C PRO A 177 7.39 19.78 10.44
N VAL A 178 6.38 19.89 9.57
CA VAL A 178 4.96 19.85 9.97
C VAL A 178 4.60 18.49 10.57
N LEU A 179 5.19 17.39 10.10
CA LEU A 179 4.85 16.04 10.56
C LEU A 179 5.38 15.78 11.97
N PHE A 180 6.58 16.27 12.28
CA PHE A 180 7.12 16.27 13.64
C PHE A 180 6.29 17.13 14.60
N ALA A 181 5.70 18.24 14.13
CA ALA A 181 4.80 19.04 14.94
C ALA A 181 3.43 18.36 15.17
N LEU A 182 2.92 17.60 14.19
CA LEU A 182 1.62 16.92 14.29
C LEU A 182 1.65 15.69 15.19
N LEU A 183 2.77 14.98 15.31
CA LEU A 183 2.84 13.72 16.06
C LEU A 183 2.57 13.88 17.57
N PRO A 184 3.17 14.86 18.29
CA PRO A 184 2.80 15.17 19.68
C PRO A 184 1.34 15.57 19.81
N LEU A 185 0.80 16.30 18.82
CA LEU A 185 -0.59 16.71 18.83
C LEU A 185 -1.52 15.51 18.70
N ILE A 186 -1.24 14.56 17.81
CA ILE A 186 -1.99 13.30 17.69
C ILE A 186 -1.93 12.51 19.01
N PHE A 187 -0.77 12.46 19.67
CA PHE A 187 -0.61 11.79 20.95
C PHE A 187 -1.49 12.41 22.04
N ILE A 188 -1.46 13.75 22.19
CA ILE A 188 -2.32 14.48 23.12
C ILE A 188 -3.80 14.23 22.79
N ASN A 189 -4.18 14.20 21.51
CA ASN A 189 -5.55 13.95 21.11
C ASN A 189 -6.01 12.55 21.54
N LYS A 190 -5.20 11.52 21.26
CA LYS A 190 -5.49 10.14 21.70
C LYS A 190 -5.58 10.01 23.22
N CYS A 191 -4.76 10.77 23.94
CA CYS A 191 -4.85 10.87 25.40
C CYS A 191 -6.18 11.49 25.86
N ALA A 192 -6.63 12.56 25.19
CA ALA A 192 -7.96 13.13 25.44
C ALA A 192 -9.09 12.13 25.14
N PHE A 193 -8.94 11.28 24.12
CA PHE A 193 -9.86 10.16 23.85
C PHE A 193 -9.85 9.11 24.96
N GLY A 194 -8.69 8.78 25.53
CA GLY A 194 -8.59 7.92 26.71
C GLY A 194 -9.40 8.44 27.90
N CYS A 195 -9.50 9.77 28.06
CA CYS A 195 -10.33 10.39 29.09
C CYS A 195 -11.85 10.18 28.87
N LYS A 196 -12.28 9.89 27.63
CA LYS A 196 -13.67 9.59 27.28
C LYS A 196 -14.06 8.13 27.47
N VAL A 197 -13.10 7.23 27.72
CA VAL A 197 -13.37 5.80 27.89
C VAL A 197 -14.17 5.56 29.17
N GLU A 198 -15.24 4.77 29.06
CA GLU A 198 -16.14 4.38 30.16
C GLU A 198 -15.93 2.89 30.51
N VAL A 199 -15.58 2.62 31.77
CA VAL A 199 -15.23 1.25 32.22
C VAL A 199 -16.45 0.34 32.21
N GLU A 200 -17.62 0.91 32.45
CA GLU A 200 -18.92 0.22 32.42
C GLU A 200 -19.23 -0.31 31.01
N VAL A 201 -18.98 0.51 29.99
CA VAL A 201 -19.15 0.11 28.58
C VAL A 201 -18.15 -1.00 28.24
N LEU A 202 -16.89 -0.87 28.64
CA LEU A 202 -15.87 -1.90 28.42
C LEU A 202 -16.25 -3.24 29.07
N ARG A 203 -16.76 -3.21 30.31
CA ARG A 203 -17.27 -4.40 31.01
C ARG A 203 -18.48 -5.00 30.31
N GLY A 204 -19.36 -4.16 29.75
CA GLY A 204 -20.49 -4.59 28.93
C GLY A 204 -20.06 -5.35 27.69
N LEU A 205 -18.99 -4.92 27.01
CA LEU A 205 -18.46 -5.58 25.82
C LEU A 205 -17.93 -6.98 26.09
N VAL A 206 -17.37 -7.22 27.27
CA VAL A 206 -16.94 -8.57 27.69
C VAL A 206 -18.14 -9.52 27.85
N ARG A 207 -19.28 -9.00 28.31
CA ARG A 207 -20.52 -9.79 28.48
C ARG A 207 -21.28 -10.00 27.18
N SER A 208 -21.25 -9.01 26.28
CA SER A 208 -21.94 -9.05 25.00
C SER A 208 -21.03 -8.48 23.90
N PRO A 209 -20.13 -9.31 23.34
CA PRO A 209 -19.15 -8.88 22.34
C PRO A 209 -19.74 -8.73 20.93
N VAL A 210 -21.07 -8.80 20.78
CA VAL A 210 -21.76 -8.74 19.48
C VAL A 210 -21.28 -7.56 18.62
N PRO A 211 -21.18 -6.30 19.12
CA PRO A 211 -20.69 -5.19 18.30
C PRO A 211 -19.24 -5.40 17.80
N LEU A 212 -18.37 -5.99 18.63
CA LEU A 212 -16.97 -6.27 18.27
C LEU A 212 -16.90 -7.33 17.15
N LEU A 213 -17.71 -8.40 17.28
CA LEU A 213 -17.79 -9.47 16.28
C LEU A 213 -18.30 -8.96 14.94
N LEU A 214 -19.31 -8.08 14.93
CA LEU A 214 -19.80 -7.46 13.70
C LEU A 214 -18.74 -6.60 13.02
N GLY A 215 -17.92 -5.88 13.81
CA GLY A 215 -16.76 -5.15 13.29
C GLY A 215 -15.78 -6.07 12.60
N VAL A 216 -15.38 -7.16 13.27
CA VAL A 216 -14.45 -8.16 12.72
C VAL A 216 -15.00 -8.80 11.45
N VAL A 217 -16.28 -9.20 11.44
CA VAL A 217 -16.92 -9.80 10.26
C VAL A 217 -17.01 -8.77 9.13
N GLY A 218 -17.45 -7.54 9.41
CA GLY A 218 -17.52 -6.47 8.42
C GLY A 218 -16.16 -6.19 7.79
N GLN A 219 -15.14 -5.96 8.61
CA GLN A 219 -13.80 -5.56 8.19
C GLN A 219 -12.99 -6.68 7.55
N PHE A 220 -13.03 -7.91 8.07
CA PHE A 220 -12.12 -8.96 7.60
C PHE A 220 -12.79 -10.03 6.73
N LEU A 221 -14.12 -10.02 6.61
CA LEU A 221 -14.84 -10.94 5.72
C LEU A 221 -15.55 -10.20 4.58
N VAL A 222 -16.39 -9.22 4.90
CA VAL A 222 -17.24 -8.56 3.89
C VAL A 222 -16.44 -7.58 3.03
N MET A 223 -15.62 -6.73 3.65
CA MET A 223 -14.84 -5.72 2.92
C MET A 223 -13.80 -6.33 1.95
N PRO A 224 -13.01 -7.36 2.33
CA PRO A 224 -12.04 -7.96 1.41
C PRO A 224 -12.73 -8.68 0.24
N LEU A 225 -13.88 -9.32 0.51
CA LEU A 225 -14.71 -9.94 -0.53
C LEU A 225 -15.22 -8.90 -1.52
N TYR A 226 -15.69 -7.76 -1.02
CA TYR A 226 -16.09 -6.63 -1.86
C TYR A 226 -14.93 -6.16 -2.76
N ALA A 227 -13.75 -5.94 -2.19
CA ALA A 227 -12.58 -5.50 -2.95
C ALA A 227 -12.25 -6.48 -4.07
N TYR A 228 -12.24 -7.79 -3.77
CA TYR A 228 -12.03 -8.83 -4.77
C TYR A 228 -13.08 -8.79 -5.89
N CYS A 229 -14.37 -8.73 -5.54
CA CYS A 229 -15.46 -8.69 -6.51
C CYS A 229 -15.37 -7.46 -7.43
N VAL A 230 -15.10 -6.27 -6.88
CA VAL A 230 -14.95 -5.04 -7.68
C VAL A 230 -13.70 -5.10 -8.55
N SER A 231 -12.59 -5.60 -8.01
CA SER A 231 -11.37 -5.82 -8.78
C SER A 231 -11.58 -6.74 -9.98
N TRP A 232 -12.31 -7.83 -9.78
CA TRP A 232 -12.65 -8.78 -10.85
C TRP A 232 -13.60 -8.15 -11.87
N LEU A 233 -14.69 -7.53 -11.43
CA LEU A 233 -15.70 -6.93 -12.30
C LEU A 233 -15.14 -5.79 -13.16
N THR A 234 -14.23 -5.00 -12.58
CA THR A 234 -13.64 -3.84 -13.25
C THR A 234 -12.32 -4.16 -13.95
N SER A 235 -11.87 -5.42 -13.93
CA SER A 235 -10.61 -5.87 -14.53
C SER A 235 -9.40 -5.04 -14.08
N LEU A 236 -9.32 -4.75 -12.77
CA LEU A 236 -8.21 -4.00 -12.20
C LEU A 236 -6.89 -4.77 -12.38
N PRO A 237 -5.77 -4.07 -12.69
CA PRO A 237 -4.45 -4.69 -12.67
C PRO A 237 -4.18 -5.42 -11.36
N LYS A 238 -3.48 -6.55 -11.43
CA LYS A 238 -3.28 -7.45 -10.30
C LYS A 238 -2.68 -6.77 -9.06
N ALA A 239 -1.66 -5.93 -9.24
CA ALA A 239 -1.02 -5.18 -8.16
C ALA A 239 -2.00 -4.22 -7.45
N LEU A 240 -2.82 -3.48 -8.21
CA LEU A 240 -3.85 -2.61 -7.66
C LEU A 240 -4.96 -3.38 -6.95
N SER A 241 -5.36 -4.52 -7.51
CA SER A 241 -6.37 -5.39 -6.91
C SER A 241 -5.91 -5.90 -5.55
N LEU A 242 -4.65 -6.31 -5.45
CA LEU A 242 -4.06 -6.71 -4.19
C LEU A 242 -3.98 -5.52 -3.22
N GLY A 243 -3.55 -4.34 -3.68
CA GLY A 243 -3.57 -3.11 -2.88
C GLY A 243 -4.94 -2.77 -2.32
N LEU A 244 -6.00 -2.91 -3.13
CA LEU A 244 -7.37 -2.68 -2.72
C LEU A 244 -7.86 -3.72 -1.70
N VAL A 245 -7.58 -5.01 -1.94
CA VAL A 245 -7.94 -6.09 -1.01
C VAL A 245 -7.24 -5.90 0.33
N ILE A 246 -5.93 -5.61 0.35
CA ILE A 246 -5.19 -5.39 1.60
C ILE A 246 -5.66 -4.13 2.33
N THR A 247 -6.09 -3.11 1.60
CA THR A 247 -6.77 -1.95 2.18
C THR A 247 -8.05 -2.37 2.88
N CYS A 248 -8.89 -3.15 2.18
CA CYS A 248 -10.15 -3.66 2.69
C CYS A 248 -10.01 -4.70 3.80
N SER A 249 -8.84 -5.32 3.94
CA SER A 249 -8.48 -6.22 5.03
C SER A 249 -7.78 -5.48 6.18
N ALA A 250 -7.62 -4.17 6.11
CA ALA A 250 -7.00 -3.39 7.19
C ALA A 250 -7.98 -3.26 8.38
N PRO A 251 -7.45 -3.21 9.61
CA PRO A 251 -8.28 -2.96 10.79
C PRO A 251 -8.91 -1.57 10.76
N GLY A 252 -9.85 -1.32 11.67
CA GLY A 252 -10.34 0.04 11.94
C GLY A 252 -9.17 1.00 12.19
N GLY A 253 -9.20 2.19 11.60
CA GLY A 253 -8.10 3.14 11.69
C GLY A 253 -8.50 4.51 11.18
N GLY A 254 -7.55 5.39 10.84
CA GLY A 254 -7.86 6.65 10.15
C GLY A 254 -8.73 7.65 10.94
N GLY A 255 -8.94 7.45 12.24
CA GLY A 255 -9.81 8.30 13.06
C GLY A 255 -11.25 7.82 13.19
N GLY A 256 -11.58 6.54 13.02
CA GLY A 256 -12.93 6.01 13.27
C GLY A 256 -13.56 6.42 14.61
N TYR A 257 -12.81 6.35 15.71
CA TYR A 257 -13.25 6.85 17.03
C TYR A 257 -13.45 8.38 17.07
N LEU A 258 -12.74 9.13 16.22
CA LEU A 258 -12.87 10.58 16.04
C LEU A 258 -14.23 10.93 15.44
N TYR A 259 -14.56 10.27 14.33
CA TYR A 259 -15.83 10.42 13.65
C TYR A 259 -16.97 9.96 14.53
N SER A 260 -16.78 8.87 15.28
CA SER A 260 -17.75 8.42 16.28
C SER A 260 -18.02 9.50 17.33
N LEU A 261 -17.00 10.20 17.84
CA LEU A 261 -17.21 11.32 18.77
C LEU A 261 -18.00 12.48 18.15
N LEU A 262 -17.71 12.83 16.89
CA LEU A 262 -18.31 13.98 16.21
C LEU A 262 -19.75 13.71 15.75
N LEU A 263 -20.06 12.48 15.32
CA LEU A 263 -21.37 12.06 14.85
C LEU A 263 -22.28 11.53 15.97
N GLY A 264 -21.82 11.59 17.21
CA GLY A 264 -22.55 11.12 18.40
C GLY A 264 -22.76 9.61 18.38
N GLY A 265 -21.71 8.84 18.14
CA GLY A 265 -21.62 7.41 18.40
C GLY A 265 -20.98 7.11 19.76
N ASP A 266 -20.86 5.83 20.08
CA ASP A 266 -20.16 5.33 21.26
C ASP A 266 -18.64 5.30 21.03
N VAL A 267 -17.91 6.19 21.71
CA VAL A 267 -16.46 6.36 21.59
C VAL A 267 -15.69 5.21 22.25
N THR A 268 -16.21 4.68 23.37
CA THR A 268 -15.57 3.57 24.08
C THR A 268 -15.65 2.30 23.24
N LEU A 269 -16.80 2.05 22.61
CA LEU A 269 -16.96 0.96 21.66
C LEU A 269 -16.02 1.14 20.45
N ALA A 270 -15.93 2.34 19.87
CA ALA A 270 -15.08 2.60 18.71
C ALA A 270 -13.60 2.26 19.00
N ILE A 271 -13.08 2.78 20.12
CA ILE A 271 -11.71 2.49 20.58
C ILE A 271 -11.51 0.98 20.78
N SER A 272 -12.47 0.30 21.40
CA SER A 272 -12.40 -1.15 21.65
C SER A 272 -12.39 -1.94 20.33
N MET A 273 -13.24 -1.58 19.38
CA MET A 273 -13.28 -2.17 18.04
C MET A 273 -11.97 -1.97 17.29
N THR A 274 -11.42 -0.75 17.29
CA THR A 274 -10.13 -0.45 16.67
C THR A 274 -8.99 -1.29 17.28
N LEU A 275 -8.92 -1.40 18.61
CA LEU A 275 -7.87 -2.19 19.28
C LEU A 275 -8.00 -3.69 18.96
N VAL A 276 -9.20 -4.25 19.09
CA VAL A 276 -9.47 -5.66 18.79
C VAL A 276 -9.19 -5.97 17.32
N SER A 277 -9.69 -5.14 16.40
CA SER A 277 -9.42 -5.33 14.97
C SER A 277 -7.94 -5.21 14.63
N THR A 278 -7.20 -4.29 15.25
CA THR A 278 -5.74 -4.17 15.04
C THR A 278 -4.99 -5.43 15.47
N VAL A 279 -5.42 -6.08 16.56
CA VAL A 279 -4.87 -7.39 16.96
C VAL A 279 -5.26 -8.47 15.95
N VAL A 280 -6.53 -8.54 15.54
CA VAL A 280 -7.02 -9.52 14.56
C VAL A 280 -6.33 -9.37 13.20
N ALA A 281 -5.97 -8.14 12.80
CA ALA A 281 -5.29 -7.84 11.55
C ALA A 281 -3.94 -8.56 11.41
N THR A 282 -3.26 -8.88 12.52
CA THR A 282 -1.99 -9.64 12.51
C THR A 282 -2.15 -11.00 11.81
N ALA A 283 -3.31 -11.63 11.93
CA ALA A 283 -3.63 -12.89 11.26
C ALA A 283 -4.49 -12.68 10.01
N ALA A 284 -5.48 -11.78 10.08
CA ALA A 284 -6.47 -11.62 9.02
C ALA A 284 -5.90 -10.97 7.74
N MET A 285 -4.94 -10.04 7.85
CA MET A 285 -4.29 -9.44 6.68
C MET A 285 -3.46 -10.47 5.87
N PRO A 286 -2.53 -11.25 6.47
CA PRO A 286 -1.85 -12.34 5.77
C PRO A 286 -2.81 -13.38 5.18
N LEU A 287 -3.86 -13.74 5.92
CA LEU A 287 -4.83 -14.74 5.45
C LEU A 287 -5.59 -14.23 4.21
N SER A 288 -6.07 -12.99 4.26
CA SER A 288 -6.75 -12.35 3.12
C SER A 288 -5.80 -12.24 1.93
N SER A 289 -4.56 -11.80 2.18
CA SER A 289 -3.50 -11.76 1.18
C SER A 289 -3.31 -13.10 0.48
N ALA A 290 -3.12 -14.19 1.24
CA ALA A 290 -2.87 -15.51 0.68
C ALA A 290 -4.07 -16.02 -0.13
N LEU A 291 -5.28 -15.88 0.41
CA LEU A 291 -6.52 -16.32 -0.23
C LEU A 291 -6.77 -15.56 -1.54
N TYR A 292 -6.81 -14.23 -1.48
CA TYR A 292 -7.14 -13.41 -2.64
C TYR A 292 -5.96 -13.26 -3.61
N GLY A 293 -4.72 -13.33 -3.13
CA GLY A 293 -3.53 -13.40 -3.98
C GLY A 293 -3.56 -14.64 -4.87
N TRP A 294 -3.88 -15.81 -4.30
CA TRP A 294 -4.09 -17.03 -5.08
C TRP A 294 -5.25 -16.87 -6.08
N LEU A 295 -6.38 -16.32 -5.64
CA LEU A 295 -7.57 -16.14 -6.46
C LEU A 295 -7.39 -15.13 -7.61
N LEU A 296 -6.47 -14.16 -7.45
CA LEU A 296 -6.07 -13.19 -8.47
C LEU A 296 -4.90 -13.69 -9.34
N GLY A 297 -4.33 -14.86 -9.04
CA GLY A 297 -3.15 -15.40 -9.73
C GLY A 297 -1.90 -14.53 -9.53
N VAL A 298 -1.72 -13.99 -8.33
CA VAL A 298 -0.55 -13.23 -7.88
C VAL A 298 0.27 -14.11 -6.95
N HIS A 299 1.47 -14.52 -7.38
CA HIS A 299 2.37 -15.37 -6.61
C HIS A 299 3.37 -14.56 -5.76
N ALA A 300 2.99 -13.35 -5.34
CA ALA A 300 3.83 -12.50 -4.51
C ALA A 300 3.69 -12.91 -3.03
N ALA A 301 4.81 -13.23 -2.39
CA ALA A 301 4.86 -13.41 -0.94
C ALA A 301 4.75 -12.03 -0.28
N LEU A 302 3.55 -11.70 0.20
CA LEU A 302 3.28 -10.44 0.90
C LEU A 302 4.01 -10.44 2.27
N HIS A 303 4.86 -9.43 2.48
CA HIS A 303 5.58 -9.26 3.72
C HIS A 303 4.68 -8.52 4.72
N VAL A 304 4.12 -9.26 5.67
CA VAL A 304 3.27 -8.66 6.72
C VAL A 304 4.15 -7.90 7.69
N PRO A 305 3.97 -6.57 7.82
CA PRO A 305 4.83 -5.79 8.70
C PRO A 305 4.33 -5.89 10.14
N PHE A 306 4.60 -7.02 10.79
CA PHE A 306 4.23 -7.27 12.20
C PHE A 306 4.68 -6.13 13.11
N VAL A 307 5.87 -5.57 12.87
CA VAL A 307 6.39 -4.41 13.59
C VAL A 307 5.54 -3.16 13.40
N LYS A 308 5.00 -2.90 12.19
CA LYS A 308 4.11 -1.75 11.92
C LYS A 308 2.71 -1.97 12.52
N ILE A 309 2.19 -3.20 12.51
CA ILE A 309 0.92 -3.53 13.17
C ILE A 309 1.05 -3.33 14.67
N LEU A 310 2.11 -3.87 15.29
CA LEU A 310 2.41 -3.68 16.71
C LEU A 310 2.66 -2.19 17.03
N GLY A 311 3.41 -1.48 16.19
CA GLY A 311 3.64 -0.05 16.32
C GLY A 311 2.33 0.75 16.28
N THR A 312 1.41 0.42 15.37
CA THR A 312 0.08 1.04 15.29
C THR A 312 -0.73 0.76 16.55
N LEU A 313 -0.73 -0.49 17.00
CA LEU A 313 -1.42 -0.91 18.21
C LEU A 313 -0.90 -0.14 19.44
N LEU A 314 0.41 -0.09 19.63
CA LEU A 314 1.05 0.64 20.73
C LEU A 314 0.81 2.15 20.63
N PHE A 315 0.87 2.73 19.43
CA PHE A 315 0.60 4.14 19.19
C PHE A 315 -0.85 4.53 19.50
N ILE A 316 -1.79 3.58 19.47
CA ILE A 316 -3.17 3.79 19.91
C ILE A 316 -3.30 3.49 21.42
N ALA A 317 -2.83 2.33 21.86
CA ALA A 317 -3.06 1.81 23.21
C ALA A 317 -2.36 2.63 24.31
N ILE A 318 -1.10 3.05 24.09
CA ILE A 318 -0.32 3.80 25.09
C ILE A 318 -1.00 5.14 25.45
N PRO A 319 -1.26 6.07 24.50
CA PRO A 319 -1.87 7.34 24.86
C PRO A 319 -3.30 7.18 25.41
N ILE A 320 -4.08 6.22 24.92
CA ILE A 320 -5.43 5.96 25.44
C ILE A 320 -5.38 5.47 26.89
N SER A 321 -4.46 4.54 27.20
CA SER A 321 -4.28 4.04 28.56
C SER A 321 -3.83 5.15 29.51
N LEU A 322 -2.92 6.02 29.05
CA LEU A 322 -2.51 7.20 29.79
C LEU A 322 -3.69 8.17 30.05
N GLY A 323 -4.54 8.38 29.04
CA GLY A 323 -5.77 9.16 29.18
C GLY A 323 -6.74 8.59 30.19
N MET A 324 -6.92 7.27 30.22
CA MET A 324 -7.73 6.59 31.24
C MET A 324 -7.15 6.78 32.64
N LEU A 325 -5.82 6.71 32.79
CA LEU A 325 -5.15 6.96 34.06
C LEU A 325 -5.32 8.42 34.51
N ILE A 326 -5.21 9.38 33.59
CA ILE A 326 -5.45 10.81 33.84
C ILE A 326 -6.90 11.04 34.30
N LYS A 327 -7.88 10.37 33.68
CA LYS A 327 -9.29 10.41 34.12
C LYS A 327 -9.46 10.07 35.59
N LEU A 328 -8.73 9.05 36.05
CA LEU A 328 -8.80 8.56 37.43
C LEU A 328 -8.05 9.43 38.43
N ARG A 329 -6.88 9.97 38.05
CA ARG A 329 -5.96 10.66 38.98
C ARG A 329 -6.06 12.18 38.94
N LEU A 330 -6.46 12.76 37.82
CA LEU A 330 -6.40 14.20 37.55
C LEU A 330 -7.70 14.70 36.90
N PRO A 331 -8.81 14.82 37.66
CA PRO A 331 -10.10 15.24 37.13
C PRO A 331 -10.10 16.68 36.59
N ALA A 332 -9.25 17.55 37.13
CA ALA A 332 -9.08 18.91 36.61
C ALA A 332 -8.52 18.92 35.18
N LEU A 333 -7.46 18.14 34.92
CA LEU A 333 -6.87 18.01 33.59
C LEU A 333 -7.84 17.34 32.61
N THR A 334 -8.58 16.35 33.09
CA THR A 334 -9.62 15.66 32.32
C THR A 334 -10.65 16.65 31.76
N ARG A 335 -11.18 17.57 32.58
CA ARG A 335 -12.14 18.58 32.12
C ARG A 335 -11.59 19.42 30.97
N VAL A 336 -10.32 19.83 31.05
CA VAL A 336 -9.65 20.62 30.01
C VAL A 336 -9.50 19.80 28.71
N LEU A 337 -9.00 18.57 28.82
CA LEU A 337 -8.83 17.67 27.67
C LEU A 337 -10.16 17.38 26.96
N LEU A 338 -11.23 17.16 27.73
CA LEU A 338 -12.57 16.88 27.18
C LEU A 338 -13.19 18.09 26.45
N VAL A 339 -12.83 19.33 26.83
CA VAL A 339 -13.27 20.53 26.11
C VAL A 339 -12.45 20.71 24.82
N LEU A 340 -11.15 20.43 24.88
CA LEU A 340 -10.24 20.60 23.75
C LEU A 340 -10.34 19.51 22.68
N ILE A 341 -10.81 18.31 23.05
CA ILE A 341 -10.80 17.13 22.15
C ILE A 341 -11.47 17.42 20.80
N ARG A 342 -12.66 18.04 20.77
CA ARG A 342 -13.41 18.29 19.52
C ARG A 342 -12.72 19.29 18.58
N PRO A 343 -12.40 20.53 18.99
CA PRO A 343 -11.75 21.48 18.10
C PRO A 343 -10.37 20.98 17.65
N PHE A 344 -9.64 20.33 18.54
CA PHE A 344 -8.33 19.80 18.23
C PHE A 344 -8.36 18.65 17.22
N SER A 345 -9.32 17.74 17.41
CA SER A 345 -9.61 16.65 16.47
C SER A 345 -9.95 17.15 15.07
N PHE A 346 -10.77 18.20 14.98
CA PHE A 346 -11.13 18.81 13.71
C PHE A 346 -9.91 19.41 13.00
N VAL A 347 -9.06 20.14 13.73
CA VAL A 347 -7.81 20.69 13.17
C VAL A 347 -6.89 19.58 12.69
N LEU A 348 -6.73 18.50 13.46
CA LEU A 348 -5.91 17.36 13.07
C LEU A 348 -6.43 16.65 11.80
N MET A 349 -7.75 16.56 11.63
CA MET A 349 -8.34 16.04 10.39
C MET A 349 -8.03 16.93 9.18
N VAL A 350 -8.30 18.23 9.30
CA VAL A 350 -8.09 19.19 8.20
C VAL A 350 -6.60 19.32 7.86
N GLY A 351 -5.73 19.36 8.87
CA GLY A 351 -4.29 19.32 8.67
C GLY A 351 -3.81 18.01 8.06
N GLY A 352 -4.36 16.87 8.53
CA GLY A 352 -4.04 15.55 8.03
C GLY A 352 -4.39 15.36 6.54
N ILE A 353 -5.58 15.79 6.12
CA ILE A 353 -6.00 15.68 4.71
C ILE A 353 -5.18 16.60 3.81
N PHE A 354 -4.87 17.83 4.25
CA PHE A 354 -4.01 18.75 3.53
C PHE A 354 -2.61 18.17 3.33
N MET A 355 -2.02 17.63 4.41
CA MET A 355 -0.71 16.96 4.35
C MET A 355 -0.75 15.72 3.46
N ALA A 356 -1.79 14.90 3.57
CA ALA A 356 -1.94 13.72 2.72
C ALA A 356 -1.97 14.12 1.24
N TYR A 357 -2.79 15.09 0.86
CA TYR A 357 -2.86 15.58 -0.52
C TYR A 357 -1.50 16.10 -1.02
N GLN A 358 -0.81 16.89 -0.20
CA GLN A 358 0.44 17.50 -0.59
C GLN A 358 1.58 16.48 -0.74
N MET A 359 1.58 15.42 0.08
CA MET A 359 2.60 14.36 0.03
C MET A 359 2.30 13.29 -1.02
N GLY A 360 1.02 13.00 -1.26
CA GLY A 360 0.60 11.93 -2.16
C GLY A 360 0.42 12.33 -3.62
N ALA A 361 0.75 13.57 -3.98
CA ALA A 361 0.67 14.06 -5.35
C ALA A 361 1.52 13.19 -6.32
N SER A 362 2.64 12.64 -5.85
CA SER A 362 3.48 11.71 -6.61
C SER A 362 2.82 10.34 -6.80
N ILE A 363 2.20 9.78 -5.76
CA ILE A 363 1.49 8.49 -5.81
C ILE A 363 0.27 8.59 -6.74
N LEU A 364 -0.42 9.73 -6.71
CA LEU A 364 -1.59 10.02 -7.54
C LEU A 364 -1.23 10.40 -8.99
N ALA A 365 0.05 10.55 -9.32
CA ALA A 365 0.46 10.84 -10.69
C ALA A 365 0.00 9.71 -11.62
N ASN A 366 -0.65 10.07 -12.73
CA ASN A 366 -1.18 9.13 -13.72
C ASN A 366 -2.26 8.16 -13.19
N VAL A 367 -2.95 8.49 -12.09
CA VAL A 367 -4.02 7.63 -11.58
C VAL A 367 -5.19 7.58 -12.57
N LYS A 368 -5.68 6.38 -12.88
CA LYS A 368 -6.82 6.21 -13.77
C LYS A 368 -8.11 6.63 -13.05
N PRO A 369 -9.06 7.35 -13.70
CA PRO A 369 -10.33 7.75 -13.10
C PRO A 369 -11.13 6.59 -12.50
N GLN A 370 -11.00 5.40 -13.10
CA GLN A 370 -11.62 4.18 -12.63
C GLN A 370 -11.17 3.78 -11.21
N ILE A 371 -9.88 3.96 -10.88
CA ILE A 371 -9.34 3.64 -9.55
C ILE A 371 -9.88 4.65 -8.52
N VAL A 372 -10.01 5.93 -8.91
CA VAL A 372 -10.62 6.97 -8.08
C VAL A 372 -12.07 6.63 -7.75
N ALA A 373 -12.85 6.24 -8.77
CA ALA A 373 -14.25 5.84 -8.58
C ALA A 373 -14.37 4.65 -7.61
N ILE A 374 -13.52 3.63 -7.77
CA ILE A 374 -13.48 2.48 -6.85
C ILE A 374 -13.07 2.91 -5.44
N GLY A 375 -12.04 3.76 -5.31
CA GLY A 375 -11.58 4.29 -4.03
C GLY A 375 -12.70 4.98 -3.24
N VAL A 376 -13.51 5.81 -3.92
CA VAL A 376 -14.68 6.50 -3.32
C VAL A 376 -15.76 5.53 -2.84
N THR A 377 -15.93 4.39 -3.52
CA THR A 377 -16.97 3.44 -3.12
C THR A 377 -16.63 2.62 -1.86
N VAL A 378 -15.34 2.47 -1.52
CA VAL A 378 -14.91 1.61 -0.40
C VAL A 378 -15.46 2.11 0.95
N PRO A 379 -15.26 3.38 1.37
CA PRO A 379 -15.73 3.82 2.68
C PRO A 379 -17.26 3.92 2.74
N LEU A 380 -17.91 4.33 1.64
CA LEU A 380 -19.37 4.35 1.53
C LEU A 380 -19.98 2.97 1.72
N LEU A 381 -19.46 1.95 1.02
CA LEU A 381 -19.94 0.58 1.21
C LEU A 381 -19.65 0.09 2.63
N GLY A 382 -18.46 0.40 3.13
CA GLY A 382 -18.07 0.24 4.53
C GLY A 382 -19.13 0.68 5.53
N LEU A 383 -19.52 1.94 5.42
CA LEU A 383 -20.56 2.55 6.23
C LEU A 383 -21.89 1.80 6.11
N VAL A 384 -22.32 1.50 4.88
CA VAL A 384 -23.59 0.81 4.61
C VAL A 384 -23.60 -0.59 5.21
N VAL A 385 -22.54 -1.38 4.97
CA VAL A 385 -22.40 -2.74 5.49
C VAL A 385 -22.44 -2.73 7.01
N GLY A 386 -21.63 -1.88 7.65
CA GLY A 386 -21.63 -1.80 9.12
C GLY A 386 -22.98 -1.36 9.69
N ALA A 387 -23.67 -0.42 9.02
CA ALA A 387 -25.01 0.02 9.43
C ALA A 387 -26.06 -1.10 9.29
N VAL A 388 -26.04 -1.84 8.19
CA VAL A 388 -26.95 -2.97 7.94
C VAL A 388 -26.70 -4.10 8.94
N LEU A 389 -25.45 -4.51 9.12
CA LEU A 389 -25.07 -5.55 10.08
C LEU A 389 -25.51 -5.17 11.51
N ALA A 390 -25.23 -3.94 11.93
CA ALA A 390 -25.59 -3.46 13.26
C ALA A 390 -27.12 -3.33 13.44
N LYS A 391 -27.86 -2.97 12.38
CA LYS A 391 -29.32 -2.93 12.39
C LYS A 391 -29.92 -4.33 12.51
N MET A 392 -29.41 -5.30 11.73
CA MET A 392 -29.85 -6.70 11.77
C MET A 392 -29.60 -7.34 13.13
N ALA A 393 -28.48 -7.02 13.77
CA ALA A 393 -28.16 -7.48 15.12
C ALA A 393 -28.91 -6.75 16.24
N GLY A 394 -29.80 -5.80 15.91
CA GLY A 394 -30.63 -5.11 16.90
C GLY A 394 -29.88 -4.15 17.82
N LEU A 395 -28.67 -3.69 17.45
CA LEU A 395 -27.85 -2.84 18.33
C LEU A 395 -28.51 -1.49 18.66
N ALA A 396 -28.08 -0.83 19.74
CA ALA A 396 -28.58 0.51 20.08
C ALA A 396 -28.14 1.57 19.04
N PRO A 397 -28.86 2.70 18.86
CA PRO A 397 -28.54 3.69 17.83
C PRO A 397 -27.09 4.21 17.87
N LEU A 398 -26.54 4.46 19.07
CA LEU A 398 -25.14 4.89 19.25
C LEU A 398 -24.16 3.82 18.75
N GLN A 399 -24.42 2.56 19.09
CA GLN A 399 -23.59 1.42 18.69
C GLN A 399 -23.69 1.15 17.18
N ARG A 400 -24.88 1.32 16.57
CA ARG A 400 -25.05 1.19 15.12
C ARG A 400 -24.20 2.19 14.35
N LYS A 401 -24.19 3.46 14.80
CA LYS A 401 -23.31 4.49 14.22
C LYS A 401 -21.84 4.11 14.36
N THR A 402 -21.43 3.66 15.54
CA THR A 402 -20.04 3.26 15.78
C THR A 402 -19.62 2.09 14.90
N VAL A 403 -20.42 1.02 14.82
CA VAL A 403 -20.10 -0.15 13.97
C VAL A 403 -20.05 0.24 12.49
N SER A 404 -20.97 1.08 12.02
CA SER A 404 -20.95 1.64 10.67
C SER A 404 -19.64 2.36 10.37
N ILE A 405 -19.25 3.29 11.25
CA ILE A 405 -18.02 4.08 11.11
C ILE A 405 -16.77 3.19 11.16
N GLU A 406 -16.67 2.27 12.12
CA GLU A 406 -15.50 1.40 12.24
C GLU A 406 -15.34 0.45 11.06
N VAL A 407 -16.43 -0.06 10.47
CA VAL A 407 -16.35 -0.91 9.28
C VAL A 407 -15.93 -0.10 8.04
N GLY A 408 -16.38 1.15 7.91
CA GLY A 408 -16.06 1.98 6.75
C GLY A 408 -14.77 2.77 6.82
N VAL A 409 -14.29 3.12 8.02
CA VAL A 409 -13.03 3.86 8.20
C VAL A 409 -11.92 2.88 8.55
N GLN A 410 -11.23 2.42 7.52
CA GLN A 410 -10.15 1.46 7.64
C GLN A 410 -8.78 2.14 7.74
N ASN A 411 -7.80 1.42 8.29
CA ASN A 411 -6.42 1.88 8.39
C ASN A 411 -5.67 1.75 7.06
N SER A 412 -5.99 2.63 6.12
CA SER A 412 -5.40 2.63 4.78
C SER A 412 -3.89 2.93 4.79
N LEU A 413 -3.38 3.65 5.79
CA LEU A 413 -1.93 3.89 5.94
C LEU A 413 -1.16 2.61 6.30
N LEU A 414 -1.77 1.73 7.10
CA LEU A 414 -1.18 0.42 7.38
C LEU A 414 -1.11 -0.43 6.10
N ALA A 415 -2.17 -0.42 5.29
CA ALA A 415 -2.19 -1.12 4.01
C ALA A 415 -1.15 -0.56 3.02
N LEU A 416 -0.99 0.77 2.96
CA LEU A 416 0.07 1.42 2.18
C LEU A 416 1.46 0.93 2.62
N ALA A 417 1.72 0.85 3.93
CA ALA A 417 2.97 0.33 4.44
C ALA A 417 3.20 -1.14 4.05
N VAL A 418 2.15 -1.97 4.04
CA VAL A 418 2.24 -3.36 3.56
C VAL A 418 2.68 -3.39 2.10
N MET A 419 2.06 -2.57 1.23
CA MET A 419 2.40 -2.53 -0.20
C MET A 419 3.86 -2.12 -0.42
N GLN A 420 4.30 -1.06 0.25
CA GLN A 420 5.65 -0.52 0.12
C GLN A 420 6.75 -1.47 0.63
N LEU A 421 6.42 -2.37 1.55
CA LEU A 421 7.36 -3.37 2.06
C LEU A 421 7.35 -4.68 1.27
N SER A 422 6.28 -4.95 0.53
CA SER A 422 6.06 -6.24 -0.13
C SER A 422 6.39 -6.23 -1.62
N PHE A 423 6.39 -5.05 -2.25
CA PHE A 423 6.65 -4.89 -3.68
C PHE A 423 7.97 -4.16 -3.94
N GLN A 424 8.53 -4.35 -5.14
CA GLN A 424 9.64 -3.52 -5.64
C GLN A 424 9.15 -2.09 -5.88
N ARG A 425 10.04 -1.08 -5.81
CA ARG A 425 9.69 0.35 -5.78
C ARG A 425 8.63 0.77 -6.82
N VAL A 426 8.79 0.36 -8.09
CA VAL A 426 7.86 0.75 -9.17
C VAL A 426 6.47 0.11 -9.02
N GLU A 427 6.42 -1.18 -8.68
CA GLU A 427 5.15 -1.89 -8.44
C GLU A 427 4.49 -1.45 -7.12
N ALA A 428 5.30 -1.09 -6.12
CA ALA A 428 4.86 -0.62 -4.82
C ALA A 428 4.11 0.71 -4.92
N ASP A 429 4.62 1.67 -5.70
CA ASP A 429 3.94 2.96 -5.87
C ASP A 429 2.63 2.79 -6.63
N PHE A 430 2.61 1.93 -7.64
CA PHE A 430 1.40 1.60 -8.38
C PHE A 430 0.36 0.89 -7.49
N ALA A 431 0.74 -0.14 -6.73
CA ALA A 431 -0.16 -0.83 -5.79
C ALA A 431 -0.65 0.09 -4.66
N SER A 432 0.20 1.02 -4.19
CA SER A 432 -0.10 2.01 -3.15
C SER A 432 -1.16 3.04 -3.56
N GLN A 433 -1.47 3.19 -4.86
CA GLN A 433 -2.53 4.09 -5.30
C GLN A 433 -3.89 3.75 -4.68
N ALA A 434 -4.20 2.46 -4.54
CA ALA A 434 -5.46 2.00 -3.96
C ALA A 434 -5.62 2.39 -2.47
N PRO A 435 -4.72 1.99 -1.54
CA PRO A 435 -4.82 2.41 -0.13
C PRO A 435 -4.77 3.93 0.00
N PHE A 436 -3.94 4.61 -0.80
CA PHE A 436 -3.84 6.06 -0.71
C PHE A 436 -5.14 6.77 -1.11
N LEU A 437 -5.78 6.36 -2.20
CA LEU A 437 -7.08 6.89 -2.63
C LEU A 437 -8.18 6.61 -1.62
N VAL A 438 -8.25 5.39 -1.07
CA VAL A 438 -9.23 5.05 -0.03
C VAL A 438 -9.02 5.90 1.23
N ALA A 439 -7.78 6.20 1.60
CA ALA A 439 -7.49 7.09 2.73
C ALA A 439 -8.03 8.52 2.49
N LEU A 440 -7.79 9.08 1.30
CA LEU A 440 -8.27 10.41 0.93
C LEU A 440 -9.80 10.46 0.82
N SER A 441 -10.42 9.46 0.18
CA SER A 441 -11.87 9.39 0.06
C SER A 441 -12.52 9.21 1.43
N SER A 442 -12.03 8.29 2.26
CA SER A 442 -12.56 8.06 3.60
C SER A 442 -12.53 9.33 4.46
N THR A 443 -11.42 10.06 4.45
CA THR A 443 -11.31 11.30 5.22
C THR A 443 -12.21 12.41 4.67
N SER A 444 -12.30 12.54 3.35
CA SER A 444 -13.17 13.52 2.68
C SER A 444 -14.66 13.26 2.93
N GLU A 445 -15.11 12.03 2.71
CA GLU A 445 -16.51 11.63 2.89
C GLU A 445 -16.95 11.78 4.34
N MET A 446 -16.13 11.33 5.29
CA MET A 446 -16.46 11.48 6.71
C MET A 446 -16.49 12.95 7.13
N LEU A 447 -15.60 13.78 6.59
CA LEU A 447 -15.63 15.22 6.86
C LEU A 447 -16.92 15.85 6.32
N LEU A 448 -17.37 15.47 5.13
CA LEU A 448 -18.65 15.92 4.56
C LEU A 448 -19.84 15.46 5.42
N ILE A 449 -19.84 14.21 5.88
CA ILE A 449 -20.88 13.68 6.77
C ILE A 449 -20.90 14.44 8.10
N VAL A 450 -19.72 14.74 8.68
CA VAL A 450 -19.60 15.53 9.90
C VAL A 450 -20.11 16.96 9.71
N LEU A 451 -19.74 17.62 8.62
CA LEU A 451 -20.22 18.97 8.32
C LEU A 451 -21.74 18.98 8.12
N GLY A 452 -22.28 18.04 7.35
CA GLY A 452 -23.72 17.88 7.15
C GLY A 452 -24.47 17.62 8.46
N TYR A 453 -23.90 16.78 9.34
CA TYR A 453 -24.46 16.51 10.66
C TYR A 453 -24.51 17.78 11.54
N PHE A 454 -23.45 18.59 11.57
CA PHE A 454 -23.44 19.85 12.32
C PHE A 454 -24.40 20.89 11.76
N VAL A 455 -24.48 21.01 10.43
CA VAL A 455 -25.45 21.91 9.77
C VAL A 455 -26.87 21.48 10.12
N HIS A 456 -27.18 20.19 10.01
CA HIS A 456 -28.48 19.65 10.37
C HIS A 456 -28.82 19.91 11.84
N GLN A 457 -27.89 19.63 12.77
CA GLN A 457 -28.11 19.93 14.19
C GLN A 457 -28.39 21.41 14.43
N LYS A 458 -27.66 22.31 13.77
CA LYS A 458 -27.86 23.75 13.89
C LYS A 458 -29.21 24.19 13.34
N ILE A 459 -29.65 23.64 12.20
CA ILE A 459 -30.97 23.91 11.62
C ILE A 459 -32.07 23.41 12.55
N VAL A 460 -31.98 22.18 13.05
CA VAL A 460 -32.96 21.62 14.00
C VAL A 460 -33.03 22.46 15.27
N TRP A 461 -31.89 22.90 15.80
CA TRP A 461 -31.84 23.77 16.99
C TRP A 461 -32.48 25.14 16.73
N LEU A 462 -32.34 25.69 15.52
CA LEU A 462 -33.02 26.93 15.11
C LEU A 462 -34.53 26.74 14.91
N CYS A 463 -34.97 25.56 14.47
CA CYS A 463 -36.39 25.26 14.22
C CYS A 463 -37.17 24.80 15.47
N CYS A 464 -36.50 24.18 16.44
CA CYS A 464 -37.07 23.80 17.74
C CYS A 464 -36.07 24.16 18.85
N PRO A 465 -36.00 25.42 19.29
CA PRO A 465 -35.30 25.76 20.51
C PRO A 465 -36.00 25.04 21.68
N GLN A 466 -35.28 24.15 22.37
CA GLN A 466 -35.78 23.59 23.63
C GLN A 466 -35.83 24.72 24.66
N GLU A 467 -37.03 25.15 25.02
CA GLU A 467 -37.29 25.99 26.21
C GLU A 467 -36.97 25.25 27.51
#